data_AF-A0A957CBU5-F1
#
_entry.id   AF-A0A957CBU5-F1
#
_cell.length_a   1.000
_cell.length_b   1.000
_cell.length_c   1.000
_cell.angle_alpha   90.00
_cell.angle_beta   90.00
_cell.angle_gamma   90.00
#
_symmetry.space_group_name_H-M   'P 1'
#
loop_
_entity.id
_entity.type
_entity.pdbx_description
1 polymer ?
#
loop_
_entity_poly.entity_id
_entity_poly.type
_entity_poly.pdbx_seq_one_letter_code
_entity_poly.pdbx_strand_id
1 'polypeptide(L)'
;MKQAKRVGALLLILLTMCGLANAKPQTTQAGSNNFLYLPVVSVPSLGPNLLPNGSFEQGWYHLNNVPELQIPNGWQFSYAEGTNALDPDPWNVWVRPETRVLSSAFLPPDEHDLFIWDGNQTVKVFKGFGAIQFELTRNITLQPGSYILIINVFPDLVVGYDNGQKIWAPDPLSGEVKLIAGNGTTGWLLPEFGQKNTFRTRFTVTTPQTIKIGAAFRGRWAIENNGWFLDDWG
;
A
#
# COMPACT_ATOMS: atom_id res chain seq x y z
N MET A 1 -23.14 48.06 34.84
CA MET A 1 -24.63 48.09 34.88
C MET A 1 -25.12 46.80 34.22
N LYS A 2 -25.66 45.84 34.99
CA LYS A 2 -27.11 45.51 35.13
C LYS A 2 -27.67 44.90 33.81
N GLN A 3 -28.28 43.72 33.68
CA GLN A 3 -28.98 42.68 34.48
C GLN A 3 -29.00 41.40 33.58
N ALA A 4 -28.94 40.12 33.99
CA ALA A 4 -29.59 39.29 35.02
C ALA A 4 -31.05 38.84 34.74
N LYS A 5 -31.27 37.50 34.88
CA LYS A 5 -32.51 36.74 35.24
C LYS A 5 -33.34 36.15 34.08
N ARG A 6 -34.01 34.99 34.15
CA ARG A 6 -34.27 33.91 35.16
C ARG A 6 -34.99 32.74 34.42
N VAL A 7 -34.68 31.46 34.69
CA VAL A 7 -35.38 30.48 35.57
C VAL A 7 -36.81 30.09 35.17
N GLY A 8 -37.09 28.77 35.12
CA GLY A 8 -38.43 28.21 35.23
C GLY A 8 -38.49 26.68 35.09
N ALA A 9 -38.45 25.95 36.21
CA ALA A 9 -38.82 24.54 36.32
C ALA A 9 -40.30 24.42 36.71
N LEU A 10 -41.01 23.36 36.29
CA LEU A 10 -42.23 22.94 36.97
C LEU A 10 -42.47 21.43 36.84
N LEU A 11 -42.59 20.80 38.00
CA LEU A 11 -43.00 19.43 38.28
C LEU A 11 -44.51 19.43 38.53
N LEU A 12 -45.27 18.44 38.02
CA LEU A 12 -46.66 18.24 38.45
C LEU A 12 -46.94 16.75 38.67
N ILE A 13 -47.35 16.44 39.90
CA ILE A 13 -47.87 15.16 40.37
C ILE A 13 -49.39 15.23 40.27
N LEU A 14 -50.04 14.15 39.83
CA LEU A 14 -51.45 13.89 40.14
C LEU A 14 -51.68 12.40 40.42
N LEU A 15 -52.34 12.14 41.54
CA LEU A 15 -52.77 10.82 42.03
C LEU A 15 -54.29 10.75 41.91
N THR A 16 -54.83 9.64 41.40
CA THR A 16 -56.20 9.20 41.73
C THR A 16 -56.34 7.68 41.62
N MET A 17 -56.92 7.09 42.67
CA MET A 17 -57.28 5.68 42.80
C MET A 17 -58.68 5.38 42.27
N CYS A 18 -58.92 4.17 41.75
CA CYS A 18 -59.85 3.15 42.27
C CYS A 18 -60.20 2.08 41.22
N GLY A 19 -60.28 0.81 41.64
CA GLY A 19 -60.99 -0.25 40.91
C GLY A 19 -60.36 -1.64 40.97
N LEU A 20 -60.69 -2.42 42.01
CA LEU A 20 -60.46 -3.86 42.08
C LEU A 20 -61.54 -4.60 41.27
N ALA A 21 -61.14 -5.49 40.36
CA ALA A 21 -61.98 -6.59 39.88
C ALA A 21 -61.11 -7.85 39.66
N ASN A 22 -61.50 -8.93 40.33
CA ASN A 22 -60.90 -10.26 40.24
C ASN A 22 -61.10 -10.87 38.84
N ALA A 23 -60.02 -11.27 38.16
CA ALA A 23 -60.06 -12.18 37.03
C ALA A 23 -58.99 -13.28 37.20
N LYS A 24 -59.42 -14.54 37.04
CA LYS A 24 -58.61 -15.75 37.20
C LYS A 24 -57.41 -15.76 36.21
N PRO A 25 -56.25 -16.31 36.59
CA PRO A 25 -55.14 -16.47 35.65
C PRO A 25 -55.51 -17.49 34.55
N GLN A 26 -55.69 -17.00 33.32
CA GLN A 26 -55.62 -17.82 32.12
C GLN A 26 -54.14 -17.99 31.76
N THR A 27 -53.66 -19.23 31.80
CA THR A 27 -52.37 -19.64 31.28
C THR A 27 -52.33 -19.38 29.77
N THR A 28 -51.66 -18.30 29.37
CA THR A 28 -51.31 -18.04 27.98
C THR A 28 -50.01 -18.79 27.68
N GLN A 29 -50.05 -19.72 26.73
CA GLN A 29 -48.84 -20.33 26.17
C GLN A 29 -48.01 -19.22 25.52
N ALA A 30 -46.80 -18.98 26.03
CA ALA A 30 -45.83 -18.11 25.41
C ALA A 30 -45.44 -18.68 24.04
N GLY A 31 -45.55 -17.83 23.02
CA GLY A 31 -45.25 -18.16 21.63
C GLY A 31 -43.80 -18.64 21.43
N SER A 32 -43.65 -19.52 20.46
CA SER A 32 -42.38 -19.99 19.93
C SER A 32 -41.44 -18.83 19.58
N ASN A 33 -40.25 -18.82 20.20
CA ASN A 33 -39.17 -17.90 19.84
C ASN A 33 -38.69 -18.24 18.42
N ASN A 34 -39.16 -17.48 17.43
CA ASN A 34 -38.55 -17.46 16.10
C ASN A 34 -37.19 -16.79 16.20
N PHE A 35 -36.14 -17.58 16.38
CA PHE A 35 -34.78 -17.12 16.18
C PHE A 35 -34.60 -16.81 14.69
N LEU A 36 -34.51 -15.51 14.36
CA LEU A 36 -34.05 -15.07 13.05
C LEU A 36 -32.57 -15.44 12.93
N TYR A 37 -32.27 -16.50 12.18
CA TYR A 37 -30.91 -16.80 11.74
C TYR A 37 -30.51 -15.73 10.72
N LEU A 38 -29.79 -14.71 11.18
CA LEU A 38 -29.01 -13.86 10.27
C LEU A 38 -27.83 -14.71 9.78
N PRO A 39 -27.60 -14.85 8.47
CA PRO A 39 -26.41 -15.51 7.98
C PRO A 39 -25.19 -14.74 8.49
N VAL A 40 -24.31 -15.43 9.20
CA VAL A 40 -22.99 -14.90 9.55
C VAL A 40 -22.24 -14.76 8.22
N VAL A 41 -22.20 -13.53 7.69
CA VAL A 41 -21.31 -13.18 6.58
C VAL A 41 -19.90 -13.21 7.15
N SER A 42 -19.16 -14.29 6.91
CA SER A 42 -17.74 -14.32 7.20
C SER A 42 -17.04 -13.35 6.25
N VAL A 43 -16.50 -12.27 6.80
CA VAL A 43 -15.58 -11.42 6.05
C VAL A 43 -14.27 -12.22 5.91
N PRO A 44 -13.78 -12.49 4.69
CA PRO A 44 -12.50 -13.16 4.53
C PRO A 44 -11.41 -12.34 5.23
N SER A 45 -10.74 -12.91 6.24
CA SER A 45 -9.54 -12.30 6.80
C SER A 45 -8.36 -12.50 5.85
N LEU A 46 -7.49 -11.49 5.76
CA LEU A 46 -6.19 -11.66 5.12
C LEU A 46 -5.40 -12.69 5.92
N GLY A 47 -4.90 -13.72 5.23
CA GLY A 47 -3.98 -14.69 5.81
C GLY A 47 -2.61 -14.06 6.12
N PRO A 48 -1.67 -14.84 6.70
CA PRO A 48 -0.31 -14.36 6.92
C PRO A 48 0.37 -13.95 5.60
N ASN A 49 1.29 -12.99 5.66
CA ASN A 49 2.14 -12.64 4.53
C ASN A 49 2.98 -13.87 4.13
N LEU A 50 2.86 -14.26 2.86
CA LEU A 50 3.56 -15.43 2.31
C LEU A 50 4.85 -15.05 1.59
N LEU A 51 5.08 -13.76 1.34
CA LEU A 51 6.20 -13.23 0.58
C LEU A 51 7.46 -13.16 1.46
N PRO A 52 8.49 -13.97 1.19
CA PRO A 52 9.70 -13.95 1.99
C PRO A 52 10.48 -12.65 1.78
N ASN A 53 10.93 -12.04 2.87
CA ASN A 53 11.65 -10.77 2.86
C ASN A 53 10.86 -9.63 2.17
N GLY A 54 9.55 -9.57 2.42
CA GLY A 54 8.64 -8.56 1.87
C GLY A 54 8.88 -7.14 2.38
N SER A 55 9.36 -6.99 3.63
CA SER A 55 9.84 -5.73 4.21
C SER A 55 11.35 -5.50 4.05
N PHE A 56 12.01 -6.31 3.23
CA PHE A 56 13.41 -6.10 2.79
C PHE A 56 14.50 -6.07 3.88
N GLU A 57 14.18 -6.43 5.13
CA GLU A 57 15.08 -6.41 6.30
C GLU A 57 16.27 -7.39 6.25
N GLN A 58 16.27 -8.36 5.34
CA GLN A 58 17.24 -9.47 5.36
C GLN A 58 18.55 -9.15 4.63
N GLY A 59 18.93 -7.88 4.53
CA GLY A 59 20.15 -7.43 3.84
C GLY A 59 20.07 -7.53 2.32
N TRP A 60 21.23 -7.39 1.65
CA TRP A 60 21.31 -7.27 0.20
C TRP A 60 22.54 -7.97 -0.40
N TYR A 61 22.53 -8.13 -1.73
CA TYR A 61 23.68 -8.50 -2.55
C TYR A 61 23.91 -7.45 -3.66
N HIS A 62 25.10 -7.47 -4.27
CA HIS A 62 25.42 -6.61 -5.40
C HIS A 62 25.16 -7.33 -6.72
N LEU A 63 24.14 -6.90 -7.48
CA LEU A 63 23.85 -7.51 -8.78
C LEU A 63 25.04 -7.33 -9.72
N ASN A 64 25.54 -8.44 -10.28
CA ASN A 64 26.71 -8.47 -11.16
C ASN A 64 27.97 -7.82 -10.55
N ASN A 65 28.11 -7.83 -9.22
CA ASN A 65 29.18 -7.15 -8.49
C ASN A 65 29.26 -5.63 -8.72
N VAL A 66 28.14 -5.00 -9.12
CA VAL A 66 28.04 -3.55 -9.26
C VAL A 66 27.69 -2.92 -7.90
N PRO A 67 28.54 -2.09 -7.30
CA PRO A 67 28.31 -1.51 -5.98
C PRO A 67 26.99 -0.74 -5.84
N GLU A 68 26.57 -0.07 -6.91
CA GLU A 68 25.37 0.76 -6.96
C GLU A 68 24.06 -0.06 -7.11
N LEU A 69 24.13 -1.39 -7.22
CA LEU A 69 22.97 -2.27 -7.37
C LEU A 69 22.80 -3.18 -6.14
N GLN A 70 22.43 -2.60 -5.00
CA GLN A 70 22.13 -3.33 -3.77
C GLN A 70 20.71 -3.93 -3.84
N ILE A 71 20.60 -5.21 -4.20
CA ILE A 71 19.31 -5.88 -4.36
C ILE A 71 18.96 -6.65 -3.08
N PRO A 72 17.75 -6.51 -2.52
CA PRO A 72 17.35 -7.23 -1.32
C PRO A 72 17.51 -8.75 -1.46
N ASN A 73 17.93 -9.40 -0.39
CA ASN A 73 18.21 -10.84 -0.43
C ASN A 73 16.98 -11.67 -0.85
N GLY A 74 17.21 -12.54 -1.84
CA GLY A 74 16.21 -13.41 -2.44
C GLY A 74 15.25 -12.73 -3.44
N TRP A 75 15.44 -11.45 -3.74
CA TRP A 75 14.77 -10.75 -4.82
C TRP A 75 15.61 -10.74 -6.10
N GLN A 76 14.92 -10.74 -7.24
CA GLN A 76 15.47 -10.53 -8.57
C GLN A 76 15.19 -9.11 -9.03
N PHE A 77 16.19 -8.50 -9.65
CA PHE A 77 16.10 -7.16 -10.21
C PHE A 77 16.46 -7.19 -11.70
N SER A 78 15.65 -6.53 -12.52
CA SER A 78 15.94 -6.29 -13.94
C SER A 78 15.65 -4.83 -14.26
N TYR A 79 16.34 -4.30 -15.27
CA TYR A 79 16.16 -2.92 -15.71
C TYR A 79 16.37 -2.80 -17.22
N ALA A 80 15.81 -1.76 -17.81
CA ALA A 80 16.02 -1.42 -19.22
C ALA A 80 17.21 -0.47 -19.39
N GLU A 81 17.91 -0.57 -20.51
CA GLU A 81 18.89 0.41 -20.98
C GLU A 81 18.71 0.65 -22.48
N GLY A 82 19.02 1.86 -22.94
CA GLY A 82 18.96 2.25 -24.35
C GLY A 82 17.68 2.97 -24.72
N THR A 83 17.15 2.71 -25.92
CA THR A 83 16.04 3.49 -26.49
C THR A 83 14.79 3.44 -25.60
N ASN A 84 14.27 4.61 -25.27
CA ASN A 84 12.97 4.76 -24.65
C ASN A 84 11.88 4.86 -25.72
N ALA A 85 11.09 3.79 -25.87
CA ALA A 85 10.01 3.76 -26.86
C ALA A 85 8.79 4.63 -26.48
N LEU A 86 8.75 5.18 -25.26
CA LEU A 86 7.65 6.02 -24.77
C LEU A 86 7.92 7.51 -24.97
N ASP A 87 9.18 7.89 -25.15
CA ASP A 87 9.61 9.26 -25.36
C ASP A 87 10.86 9.27 -26.24
N PRO A 88 10.79 9.80 -27.48
CA PRO A 88 11.88 9.73 -28.44
C PRO A 88 13.00 10.74 -28.19
N ASP A 89 12.88 11.64 -27.21
CA ASP A 89 13.90 12.63 -26.96
C ASP A 89 15.21 11.97 -26.48
N PRO A 90 16.37 12.38 -27.01
CA PRO A 90 17.62 11.64 -26.80
C PRO A 90 18.12 11.66 -25.35
N TRP A 91 17.65 12.59 -24.51
CA TRP A 91 17.97 12.63 -23.08
C TRP A 91 17.07 11.72 -22.23
N ASN A 92 15.96 11.21 -22.78
CA ASN A 92 15.02 10.32 -22.07
C ASN A 92 15.31 8.84 -22.31
N VAL A 93 16.51 8.48 -22.77
CA VAL A 93 16.93 7.07 -22.89
C VAL A 93 16.83 6.35 -21.54
N TRP A 94 16.47 5.08 -21.57
CA TRP A 94 16.54 4.24 -20.39
C TRP A 94 17.99 4.10 -19.96
N VAL A 95 18.25 4.38 -18.70
CA VAL A 95 19.57 4.20 -18.09
C VAL A 95 19.48 3.25 -16.91
N ARG A 96 20.60 2.60 -16.59
CA ARG A 96 20.69 1.78 -15.39
C ARG A 96 20.39 2.62 -14.13
N PRO A 97 19.42 2.18 -13.30
CA PRO A 97 19.14 2.82 -12.03
C PRO A 97 20.24 2.51 -11.00
N GLU A 98 20.21 3.24 -9.90
CA GLU A 98 20.92 2.89 -8.67
C GLU A 98 19.90 2.27 -7.70
N THR A 99 20.32 1.27 -6.94
CA THR A 99 19.49 0.61 -5.93
C THR A 99 20.23 0.51 -4.61
N ARG A 100 19.56 0.90 -3.53
CA ARG A 100 20.09 0.91 -2.17
C ARG A 100 19.08 0.27 -1.24
N VAL A 101 19.56 -0.60 -0.34
CA VAL A 101 18.79 -1.00 0.85
C VAL A 101 19.23 -0.08 1.98
N LEU A 102 18.36 0.83 2.39
CA LEU A 102 18.66 1.90 3.33
C LEU A 102 18.01 1.61 4.66
N SER A 103 18.80 1.58 5.74
CA SER A 103 18.25 1.63 7.09
C SER A 103 17.89 3.07 7.48
N SER A 104 17.01 3.24 8.47
CA SER A 104 16.68 4.53 9.10
C SER A 104 17.90 5.41 9.43
N ALA A 105 19.03 4.81 9.84
CA ALA A 105 20.27 5.53 10.13
C ALA A 105 20.87 6.31 8.93
N PHE A 106 20.46 6.00 7.70
CA PHE A 106 20.89 6.69 6.48
C PHE A 106 19.82 7.64 5.92
N LEU A 107 18.72 7.82 6.65
CA LEU A 107 17.62 8.73 6.31
C LEU A 107 17.53 9.85 7.35
N PRO A 108 17.18 11.08 6.95
CA PRO A 108 16.76 12.12 7.89
C PRO A 108 15.65 11.61 8.82
N PRO A 109 15.70 11.90 10.14
CA PRO A 109 14.72 11.38 11.10
C PRO A 109 13.25 11.69 10.75
N ASP A 110 12.98 12.83 10.15
CA ASP A 110 11.67 13.28 9.70
C ASP A 110 11.17 12.56 8.43
N GLU A 111 12.05 11.85 7.72
CA GLU A 111 11.71 11.06 6.54
C GLU A 111 11.52 9.56 6.85
N HIS A 112 11.80 9.10 8.09
CA HIS A 112 11.68 7.68 8.46
C HIS A 112 10.27 7.15 8.20
N ASP A 113 9.26 7.85 8.73
CA ASP A 113 7.84 7.49 8.56
C ASP A 113 7.33 7.68 7.14
N LEU A 114 8.07 8.36 6.26
CA LEU A 114 7.71 8.52 4.86
C LEU A 114 8.14 7.31 4.03
N PHE A 115 9.32 6.76 4.30
CA PHE A 115 9.96 5.77 3.43
C PHE A 115 9.99 4.36 4.01
N ILE A 116 9.81 4.20 5.32
CA ILE A 116 9.75 2.91 6.02
C ILE A 116 8.29 2.66 6.42
N TRP A 117 7.81 1.46 6.13
CA TRP A 117 6.49 0.94 6.48
C TRP A 117 6.59 -0.12 7.56
N ASP A 118 7.58 -1.00 7.47
CA ASP A 118 7.82 -2.08 8.42
C ASP A 118 9.31 -2.16 8.77
N GLY A 119 9.61 -2.61 9.99
CA GLY A 119 10.99 -2.79 10.41
C GLY A 119 11.82 -1.51 10.47
N ASN A 120 12.96 -1.51 9.77
CA ASN A 120 14.00 -0.49 9.86
C ASN A 120 14.65 -0.15 8.51
N GLN A 121 14.31 -0.86 7.44
CA GLN A 121 14.89 -0.73 6.12
C GLN A 121 13.84 -0.38 5.07
N THR A 122 14.31 0.18 3.97
CA THR A 122 13.52 0.44 2.76
C THR A 122 14.42 0.30 1.55
N VAL A 123 13.84 -0.05 0.40
CA VAL A 123 14.57 -0.11 -0.86
C VAL A 123 14.40 1.18 -1.61
N LYS A 124 15.49 1.90 -1.88
CA LYS A 124 15.49 3.05 -2.79
C LYS A 124 16.01 2.64 -4.16
N VAL A 125 15.21 2.82 -5.20
CA VAL A 125 15.64 2.71 -6.61
C VAL A 125 15.56 4.09 -7.23
N PHE A 126 16.66 4.61 -7.79
CA PHE A 126 16.65 5.98 -8.29
C PHE A 126 17.65 6.25 -9.41
N LYS A 127 17.43 7.34 -10.13
CA LYS A 127 18.46 7.99 -10.95
C LYS A 127 18.23 9.49 -10.99
N GLY A 128 19.29 10.27 -10.83
CA GLY A 128 19.26 11.70 -11.12
C GLY A 128 19.42 11.96 -12.61
N PHE A 129 18.56 12.80 -13.19
CA PHE A 129 18.57 13.17 -14.62
C PHE A 129 18.57 11.96 -15.56
N GLY A 130 17.85 10.89 -15.20
CA GLY A 130 17.78 9.67 -16.00
C GLY A 130 16.38 9.07 -15.99
N ALA A 131 15.90 8.66 -17.18
CA ALA A 131 14.71 7.84 -17.28
C ALA A 131 15.05 6.40 -16.86
N ILE A 132 14.23 5.80 -16.02
CA ILE A 132 14.45 4.43 -15.52
C ILE A 132 13.21 3.57 -15.73
N GLN A 133 13.45 2.30 -16.07
CA GLN A 133 12.43 1.25 -16.04
C GLN A 133 13.05 0.01 -15.41
N PHE A 134 12.39 -0.56 -14.40
CA PHE A 134 12.90 -1.71 -13.67
C PHE A 134 11.79 -2.64 -13.17
N GLU A 135 12.14 -3.87 -12.82
CA GLU A 135 11.29 -4.80 -12.11
C GLU A 135 12.01 -5.30 -10.85
N LEU A 136 11.28 -5.37 -9.73
CA LEU A 136 11.72 -6.04 -8.51
C LEU A 136 10.76 -7.19 -8.26
N THR A 137 11.25 -8.42 -8.39
CA THR A 137 10.41 -9.62 -8.40
C THR A 137 11.01 -10.77 -7.61
N ARG A 138 10.17 -11.74 -7.26
CA ARG A 138 10.56 -12.99 -6.63
C ARG A 138 9.73 -14.15 -7.18
N ASN A 139 10.35 -15.30 -7.34
CA ASN A 139 9.63 -16.55 -7.56
C ASN A 139 9.17 -17.15 -6.22
N ILE A 140 7.89 -17.50 -6.11
CA ILE A 140 7.29 -18.13 -4.92
C ILE A 140 6.45 -19.35 -5.34
N THR A 141 6.57 -20.45 -4.59
CA THR A 141 5.69 -21.62 -4.76
C THR A 141 4.45 -21.46 -3.90
N LEU A 142 3.27 -21.49 -4.54
CA LEU A 142 1.97 -21.39 -3.87
C LEU A 142 1.16 -22.67 -4.06
N GLN A 143 0.32 -22.96 -3.06
CA GLN A 143 -0.69 -24.00 -3.13
C GLN A 143 -1.96 -23.48 -3.83
N PRO A 144 -2.92 -24.35 -4.19
CA PRO A 144 -4.20 -23.88 -4.70
C PRO A 144 -4.89 -22.95 -3.70
N GLY A 145 -5.36 -21.80 -4.17
CA GLY A 145 -5.96 -20.77 -3.32
C GLY A 145 -6.18 -19.45 -4.03
N SER A 146 -6.86 -18.54 -3.33
CA SER A 146 -7.07 -17.15 -3.75
C SER A 146 -6.15 -16.24 -2.95
N TYR A 147 -5.38 -15.43 -3.66
CA TYR A 147 -4.32 -14.60 -3.10
C TYR A 147 -4.53 -13.13 -3.46
N ILE A 148 -3.93 -12.26 -2.66
CA ILE A 148 -3.83 -10.82 -2.90
C ILE A 148 -2.35 -10.49 -2.82
N LEU A 149 -1.82 -9.81 -3.83
CA LEU A 149 -0.54 -9.12 -3.73
C LEU A 149 -0.82 -7.67 -3.34
N ILE A 150 -0.13 -7.19 -2.33
CA ILE A 150 -0.12 -5.81 -1.83
C ILE A 150 1.33 -5.32 -1.89
N ILE A 151 1.55 -4.14 -2.48
CA ILE A 151 2.84 -3.47 -2.48
C ILE A 151 2.68 -2.05 -1.96
N ASN A 152 3.64 -1.58 -1.17
CA ASN A 152 3.72 -0.19 -0.76
C ASN A 152 4.92 0.50 -1.40
N VAL A 153 4.70 1.72 -1.88
CA VAL A 153 5.69 2.50 -2.62
C VAL A 153 5.55 3.99 -2.32
N PHE A 154 6.66 4.71 -2.29
CA PHE A 154 6.73 6.17 -2.28
C PHE A 154 7.42 6.64 -3.57
N PRO A 155 6.71 7.25 -4.53
CA PRO A 155 7.31 7.86 -5.71
C PRO A 155 7.95 9.19 -5.33
N ASP A 156 9.27 9.22 -5.26
CA ASP A 156 10.08 10.41 -4.98
C ASP A 156 10.48 11.09 -6.30
N LEU A 157 9.47 11.51 -7.08
CA LEU A 157 9.64 12.00 -8.46
C LEU A 157 9.65 13.52 -8.50
N VAL A 158 10.84 14.11 -8.63
CA VAL A 158 11.09 15.54 -8.45
C VAL A 158 11.73 16.13 -9.70
N VAL A 159 11.21 17.26 -10.16
CA VAL A 159 11.70 18.00 -11.35
C VAL A 159 12.56 19.20 -10.99
N GLY A 160 12.58 19.59 -9.72
CA GLY A 160 13.27 20.77 -9.24
C GLY A 160 13.22 20.92 -7.73
N TYR A 161 13.96 21.88 -7.21
CA TYR A 161 13.86 22.32 -5.82
C TYR A 161 13.70 23.84 -5.76
N ASP A 162 12.81 24.31 -4.88
CA ASP A 162 12.67 25.74 -4.56
C ASP A 162 12.90 25.94 -3.06
N ASN A 163 13.94 26.70 -2.69
CA ASN A 163 14.35 26.91 -1.30
C ASN A 163 14.48 25.61 -0.48
N GLY A 164 14.99 24.54 -1.11
CA GLY A 164 15.15 23.22 -0.51
C GLY A 164 13.88 22.37 -0.46
N GLN A 165 12.74 22.88 -0.91
CA GLN A 165 11.50 22.12 -1.03
C GLN A 165 11.41 21.41 -2.38
N LYS A 166 10.95 20.16 -2.37
CA LYS A 166 10.75 19.36 -3.59
C LYS A 166 9.66 19.97 -4.47
N ILE A 167 9.97 20.15 -5.75
CA ILE A 167 8.98 20.41 -6.80
C ILE A 167 8.66 19.08 -7.46
N TRP A 168 7.51 18.51 -7.10
CA TRP A 168 7.05 17.24 -7.65
C TRP A 168 6.83 17.32 -9.16
N ALA A 169 7.08 16.21 -9.86
CA ALA A 169 6.82 16.11 -11.28
C ALA A 169 5.32 16.38 -11.56
N PRO A 170 4.98 17.28 -12.51
CA PRO A 170 3.59 17.69 -12.71
C PRO A 170 2.78 16.71 -13.55
N ASP A 171 3.44 15.90 -14.39
CA ASP A 171 2.78 14.95 -15.28
C ASP A 171 2.69 13.56 -14.61
N PRO A 172 1.48 12.98 -14.45
CA PRO A 172 1.30 11.66 -13.86
C PRO A 172 2.07 10.53 -14.56
N LEU A 173 2.40 10.67 -15.83
CA LEU A 173 3.20 9.68 -16.58
C LEU A 173 4.70 9.73 -16.22
N SER A 174 5.10 10.65 -15.32
CA SER A 174 6.45 10.69 -14.77
C SER A 174 6.75 9.49 -13.90
N GLY A 175 5.70 8.80 -13.43
CA GLY A 175 5.81 7.58 -12.63
C GLY A 175 4.67 6.63 -12.90
N GLU A 176 5.00 5.38 -13.17
CA GLU A 176 4.00 4.33 -13.37
C GLU A 176 4.43 3.04 -12.67
N VAL A 177 3.44 2.33 -12.12
CA VAL A 177 3.62 1.07 -11.40
C VAL A 177 2.76 -0.01 -12.05
N LYS A 178 3.28 -1.23 -12.17
CA LYS A 178 2.53 -2.37 -12.70
C LYS A 178 2.80 -3.59 -11.84
N LEU A 179 1.75 -4.21 -11.31
CA LEU A 179 1.88 -5.37 -10.43
C LEU A 179 2.03 -6.63 -11.28
N ILE A 180 2.89 -7.53 -10.83
CA ILE A 180 3.19 -8.82 -11.45
C ILE A 180 2.74 -9.88 -10.46
N ALA A 181 1.72 -10.67 -10.80
CA ALA A 181 1.20 -11.70 -9.91
C ALA A 181 0.46 -12.80 -10.68
N GLY A 182 0.87 -14.05 -10.47
CA GLY A 182 0.19 -15.24 -10.98
C GLY A 182 -0.11 -15.16 -12.47
N ASN A 183 -1.38 -14.90 -12.79
CA ASN A 183 -2.00 -14.94 -14.12
C ASN A 183 -1.53 -13.82 -15.08
N GLY A 184 -0.56 -13.00 -14.70
CA GLY A 184 0.02 -11.97 -15.55
C GLY A 184 0.34 -10.69 -14.80
N THR A 185 0.03 -9.56 -15.42
CA THR A 185 0.27 -8.22 -14.87
C THR A 185 -0.99 -7.38 -14.85
N THR A 186 -1.04 -6.38 -13.98
CA THR A 186 -2.01 -5.29 -14.13
C THR A 186 -1.69 -4.47 -15.38
N GLY A 187 -2.54 -3.49 -15.70
CA GLY A 187 -2.12 -2.33 -16.48
C GLY A 187 -1.12 -1.46 -15.70
N TRP A 188 -0.55 -0.46 -16.37
CA TRP A 188 0.21 0.59 -15.69
C TRP A 188 -0.75 1.47 -14.86
N LEU A 189 -0.42 1.64 -13.60
CA LEU A 189 -1.14 2.41 -12.59
C LEU A 189 -0.37 3.70 -12.30
N LEU A 190 -1.08 4.77 -12.03
CA LEU A 190 -0.52 6.09 -11.73
C LEU A 190 -0.51 6.28 -10.21
N PRO A 191 0.66 6.44 -9.58
CA PRO A 191 0.75 6.77 -8.16
C PRO A 191 0.60 8.28 -7.93
N GLU A 192 0.32 8.66 -6.69
CA GLU A 192 0.44 10.03 -6.23
C GLU A 192 1.89 10.30 -5.79
N PHE A 193 2.56 11.29 -6.40
CA PHE A 193 3.96 11.57 -6.10
C PHE A 193 4.10 12.29 -4.76
N GLY A 194 5.18 11.99 -4.03
CA GLY A 194 5.40 12.57 -2.71
C GLY A 194 4.47 12.03 -1.61
N GLN A 195 3.79 10.91 -1.87
CA GLN A 195 2.85 10.28 -0.94
C GLN A 195 3.10 8.78 -0.83
N LYS A 196 2.68 8.20 0.30
CA LYS A 196 2.61 6.75 0.47
C LYS A 196 1.50 6.18 -0.41
N ASN A 197 1.85 5.25 -1.30
CA ASN A 197 0.90 4.56 -2.18
C ASN A 197 0.85 3.07 -1.83
N THR A 198 -0.36 2.50 -1.84
CA THR A 198 -0.58 1.05 -1.69
C THR A 198 -1.35 0.52 -2.89
N PHE A 199 -0.75 -0.41 -3.63
CA PHE A 199 -1.40 -1.07 -4.77
C PHE A 199 -1.72 -2.52 -4.44
N ARG A 200 -2.82 -3.03 -5.00
CA ARG A 200 -3.25 -4.41 -4.77
C ARG A 200 -3.81 -5.08 -6.01
N THR A 201 -3.54 -6.37 -6.17
CA THR A 201 -4.17 -7.22 -7.20
C THR A 201 -4.53 -8.58 -6.63
N ARG A 202 -5.59 -9.20 -7.16
CA ARG A 202 -6.03 -10.54 -6.75
C ARG A 202 -5.72 -11.54 -7.86
N PHE A 203 -5.34 -12.76 -7.47
CA PHE A 203 -5.12 -13.86 -8.38
C PHE A 203 -5.46 -15.19 -7.72
N THR A 204 -5.64 -16.23 -8.54
CA THR A 204 -5.97 -17.57 -8.07
C THR A 204 -4.95 -18.55 -8.61
N VAL A 205 -4.52 -19.47 -7.76
CA VAL A 205 -3.69 -20.63 -8.11
C VAL A 205 -4.58 -21.86 -8.03
N THR A 206 -4.60 -22.70 -9.07
CA THR A 206 -5.48 -23.88 -9.14
C THR A 206 -4.75 -25.19 -8.91
N THR A 207 -3.44 -25.22 -9.15
CA THR A 207 -2.52 -26.32 -8.86
C THR A 207 -1.25 -25.78 -8.22
N PRO A 208 -0.56 -26.56 -7.38
CA PRO A 208 0.72 -26.14 -6.82
C PRO A 208 1.68 -25.71 -7.94
N GLN A 209 2.18 -24.47 -7.87
CA GLN A 209 3.05 -23.93 -8.92
C GLN A 209 3.95 -22.82 -8.38
N THR A 210 5.10 -22.63 -9.03
CA THR A 210 5.97 -21.47 -8.82
C THR A 210 5.52 -20.33 -9.72
N ILE A 211 5.27 -19.16 -9.15
CA ILE A 211 4.90 -17.94 -9.88
C ILE A 211 5.90 -16.82 -9.61
N LYS A 212 6.08 -15.93 -10.60
CA LYS A 212 6.77 -14.65 -10.44
C LYS A 212 5.81 -13.64 -9.81
N ILE A 213 6.20 -13.06 -8.68
CA ILE A 213 5.48 -12.00 -7.97
C ILE A 213 6.37 -10.76 -7.85
N GLY A 214 5.78 -9.56 -7.90
CA GLY A 214 6.47 -8.31 -7.61
C GLY A 214 5.84 -7.16 -8.38
N ALA A 215 6.67 -6.21 -8.79
CA ALA A 215 6.20 -5.07 -9.59
C ALA A 215 7.25 -4.59 -10.59
N ALA A 216 6.74 -3.97 -11.65
CA ALA A 216 7.50 -3.18 -12.59
C ALA A 216 7.21 -1.70 -12.36
N PHE A 217 8.22 -0.87 -12.57
CA PHE A 217 8.21 0.56 -12.39
C PHE A 217 8.81 1.23 -13.60
N ARG A 218 8.34 2.42 -13.93
CA ARG A 218 9.04 3.29 -14.85
C ARG A 218 8.80 4.75 -14.52
N GLY A 219 9.85 5.55 -14.65
CA GLY A 219 9.74 7.00 -14.75
C GLY A 219 10.31 7.42 -16.10
N ARG A 220 9.42 7.90 -16.98
CA ARG A 220 9.68 8.04 -18.42
C ARG A 220 10.70 9.11 -18.79
N TRP A 221 10.95 10.03 -17.87
CA TRP A 221 11.70 11.25 -18.16
C TRP A 221 12.93 11.38 -17.28
N ALA A 222 13.97 12.00 -17.85
CA ALA A 222 15.20 12.37 -17.18
C ALA A 222 15.00 13.60 -16.28
N ILE A 223 14.23 13.41 -15.21
CA ILE A 223 13.96 14.44 -14.19
C ILE A 223 15.06 14.47 -13.11
N GLU A 224 15.14 15.57 -12.37
CA GLU A 224 16.22 15.81 -11.39
C GLU A 224 16.38 14.68 -10.36
N ASN A 225 15.27 14.11 -9.88
CA ASN A 225 15.29 12.87 -9.10
C ASN A 225 14.14 11.95 -9.54
N ASN A 226 14.49 10.87 -10.23
CA ASN A 226 13.58 9.80 -10.59
C ASN A 226 13.71 8.66 -9.57
N GLY A 227 13.15 8.87 -8.37
CA GLY A 227 13.32 7.99 -7.22
C GLY A 227 12.05 7.24 -6.80
N TRP A 228 12.25 6.07 -6.21
CA TRP A 228 11.21 5.18 -5.70
C TRP A 228 11.68 4.57 -4.39
N PHE A 229 10.89 4.68 -3.33
CA PHE A 229 11.06 3.88 -2.11
C PHE A 229 10.04 2.77 -2.08
N LEU A 230 10.45 1.56 -1.69
CA LEU A 230 9.65 0.34 -1.68
C LEU A 230 9.82 -0.33 -0.32
N ASP A 231 8.71 -0.68 0.33
CA ASP A 231 8.72 -1.40 1.60
C ASP A 231 7.41 -2.16 1.86
N ASP A 232 7.44 -3.13 2.78
CA ASP A 232 6.30 -3.89 3.29
C ASP A 232 5.41 -4.51 2.21
N TRP A 233 5.98 -5.38 1.36
CA TRP A 233 5.21 -6.11 0.34
C TRP A 233 4.69 -7.45 0.88
N GLY A 234 3.49 -7.87 0.46
CA GLY A 234 2.88 -9.12 0.92
C GLY A 234 1.78 -9.71 0.05
#